data_AF-A0A7V6VSC1-F1
#
_entry.id   AF-A0A7V6VSC1-F1
#
_cell.length_a   1.000
_cell.length_b   1.000
_cell.length_c   1.000
_cell.angle_alpha   90.00
_cell.angle_beta   90.00
_cell.angle_gamma   90.00
#
_symmetry.space_group_name_H-M   'P 1'
#
loop_
_entity.id
_entity.type
_entity.pdbx_description
1 polymer ?
#
loop_
_entity_poly.entity_id
_entity_poly.type
_entity_poly.pdbx_seq_one_letter_code
_entity_poly.pdbx_strand_id
1 'polypeptide(L)'
;MKKILMPIIGAIVIGLILGKVLFSQYEKKLDPVFEEKEKIYVLQQGVYSSAENVEKHTTNLDYYIVDKDNEYYRVYVAITHNKDNVEKLKQHYKSKGNDIYVRELDVKNLEFLELIKQYDLLLESSGDNEIEQIEKQVISKYEELITRGE
;
A
#
# COMPACT_ATOMS: atom_id res chain seq x y z
N MET A 1 -25.23 -17.66 50.51
CA MET A 1 -24.21 -17.90 49.46
C MET A 1 -24.74 -18.74 48.28
N LYS A 2 -25.41 -19.89 48.49
CA LYS A 2 -25.96 -20.73 47.39
C LYS A 2 -26.92 -20.00 46.42
N LYS A 3 -27.73 -19.04 46.90
CA LYS A 3 -28.66 -18.25 46.06
C LYS A 3 -27.99 -17.25 45.12
N ILE A 4 -26.73 -16.88 45.39
CA ILE A 4 -25.94 -15.93 44.57
C ILE A 4 -25.06 -16.70 43.57
N LEU A 5 -24.70 -17.95 43.87
CA LEU A 5 -23.95 -18.82 42.95
C LEU A 5 -24.73 -19.11 41.66
N MET A 6 -26.05 -19.30 41.75
CA MET A 6 -26.90 -19.59 40.60
C MET A 6 -26.89 -18.47 39.52
N PRO A 7 -27.11 -17.18 39.85
CA PRO A 7 -27.03 -16.11 38.85
C PRO A 7 -25.60 -15.89 38.33
N ILE A 8 -24.55 -16.14 39.13
CA ILE A 8 -23.15 -16.06 38.68
C ILE A 8 -22.87 -17.11 37.59
N ILE A 9 -23.28 -18.35 37.80
CA ILE A 9 -23.12 -19.42 36.81
C ILE A 9 -23.89 -19.06 35.54
N GLY A 10 -25.10 -18.52 35.66
CA GLY A 10 -25.89 -18.03 34.52
C GLY A 10 -25.17 -16.96 33.71
N ALA A 11 -24.58 -15.96 34.38
CA ALA A 11 -23.82 -14.90 33.72
C ALA A 11 -22.59 -15.44 32.98
N ILE A 12 -21.87 -16.41 33.56
CA ILE A 12 -20.71 -17.05 32.91
C ILE A 12 -21.15 -17.79 31.65
N VAL A 13 -22.25 -18.56 31.70
CA VAL A 13 -22.77 -19.29 30.54
C VAL A 13 -23.19 -18.34 29.42
N ILE A 14 -23.87 -17.24 29.77
CA ILE A 14 -24.27 -16.21 28.79
C ILE A 14 -23.04 -15.55 28.18
N GLY A 15 -22.03 -15.21 28.98
CA GLY A 15 -20.77 -14.64 28.50
C GLY A 15 -20.02 -15.58 27.54
N LEU A 16 -19.99 -16.88 27.84
CA LEU A 16 -19.38 -17.88 26.96
C LEU A 16 -20.16 -18.03 25.63
N ILE A 17 -21.49 -18.00 25.68
CA ILE A 17 -22.32 -18.07 24.46
C ILE A 17 -22.10 -16.82 23.61
N LEU A 18 -22.16 -15.63 24.19
CA LEU A 18 -21.94 -14.37 23.49
C LEU A 18 -20.51 -14.28 22.92
N GLY A 19 -19.51 -14.65 23.71
CA GLY A 19 -18.12 -14.74 23.27
C GLY A 19 -18.00 -15.68 22.07
N LYS A 20 -18.55 -16.89 22.15
CA LYS A 20 -18.53 -17.85 21.04
C LYS A 20 -19.23 -17.32 19.80
N VAL A 21 -20.38 -16.66 19.94
CA VAL A 21 -21.10 -16.05 18.81
C VAL A 21 -20.24 -14.97 18.15
N LEU A 22 -19.66 -14.06 18.94
CA LEU A 22 -18.79 -13.00 18.44
C LEU A 22 -17.55 -13.57 17.74
N PHE A 23 -16.82 -14.49 18.37
CA PHE A 23 -15.64 -15.12 17.78
C PHE A 23 -15.98 -15.96 16.54
N SER A 24 -17.13 -16.63 16.50
CA SER A 24 -17.55 -17.39 15.32
C SER A 24 -17.91 -16.50 14.12
N GLN A 25 -18.31 -15.25 14.35
CA GLN A 25 -18.47 -14.26 13.28
C GLN A 25 -17.12 -13.76 12.74
N TYR A 26 -16.08 -13.76 13.59
CA TYR A 26 -14.72 -13.47 13.16
C TYR A 26 -14.10 -14.65 12.40
N GLU A 27 -14.20 -15.89 12.91
CA GLU A 27 -13.68 -17.09 12.22
C GLU A 27 -14.33 -17.32 10.85
N LYS A 28 -15.63 -17.06 10.71
CA LYS A 28 -16.32 -17.17 9.40
C LYS A 28 -15.96 -16.06 8.41
N LYS A 29 -15.24 -15.03 8.84
CA LYS A 29 -14.66 -13.99 7.97
C LYS A 29 -13.17 -14.21 7.72
N LEU A 30 -12.58 -15.25 8.32
CA LEU A 30 -11.25 -15.74 7.97
C LEU A 30 -11.42 -16.76 6.84
N ASP A 31 -11.88 -16.29 5.68
CA ASP A 31 -11.47 -16.95 4.44
C ASP A 31 -9.93 -16.93 4.39
N PRO A 32 -9.27 -17.90 3.74
CA PRO A 32 -7.82 -17.86 3.57
C PRO A 32 -7.46 -16.73 2.59
N VAL A 33 -7.46 -15.48 3.06
CA VAL A 33 -7.17 -14.24 2.29
C VAL A 33 -5.64 -14.01 2.16
N PHE A 34 -4.80 -14.96 2.56
CA PHE A 34 -3.36 -14.72 2.70
C PHE A 34 -2.50 -15.02 1.45
N GLU A 35 -3.10 -15.20 0.27
CA GLU A 35 -2.33 -15.29 -0.98
C GLU A 35 -2.93 -14.53 -2.18
N GLU A 36 -3.96 -13.69 -1.99
CA GLU A 36 -4.44 -12.85 -3.09
C GLU A 36 -3.43 -11.73 -3.36
N LYS A 37 -2.64 -11.91 -4.41
CA LYS A 37 -1.91 -10.83 -5.05
C LYS A 37 -2.91 -9.75 -5.43
N GLU A 38 -2.69 -8.55 -4.94
CA GLU A 38 -3.43 -7.37 -5.39
C GLU A 38 -2.58 -6.58 -6.38
N LYS A 39 -3.27 -5.98 -7.36
CA LYS A 39 -2.63 -5.15 -8.37
C LYS A 39 -2.48 -3.72 -7.86
N ILE A 40 -1.29 -3.18 -8.00
CA ILE A 40 -1.01 -1.76 -7.81
C ILE A 40 -0.49 -1.15 -9.11
N TYR A 41 -0.59 0.17 -9.24
CA TYR A 41 -0.08 0.95 -10.35
C TYR A 41 1.16 1.72 -9.91
N VAL A 42 2.29 1.45 -10.55
CA VAL A 42 3.52 2.22 -10.36
C VAL A 42 3.71 3.20 -11.53
N LEU A 43 4.03 4.44 -11.20
CA LEU A 43 4.37 5.49 -12.15
C LEU A 43 5.89 5.51 -12.30
N GLN A 44 6.34 5.11 -13.48
CA GLN A 44 7.74 4.94 -13.84
C GLN A 44 8.20 6.10 -14.71
N GLN A 45 9.26 6.79 -14.28
CA GLN A 45 9.88 7.86 -15.07
C GLN A 45 10.80 7.30 -16.16
N GLY A 46 11.51 6.21 -15.88
CA GLY A 46 12.46 5.65 -16.84
C GLY A 46 12.92 4.24 -16.51
N VAL A 47 13.58 3.62 -17.50
CA VAL A 47 14.27 2.34 -17.40
C VAL A 47 15.69 2.52 -17.89
N TYR A 48 16.66 2.14 -17.08
CA TYR A 48 18.07 2.40 -17.33
C TYR A 48 18.87 1.11 -17.25
N SER A 49 19.95 1.02 -18.02
CA SER A 49 20.85 -0.14 -18.03
C SER A 49 21.96 -0.07 -16.97
N SER A 50 22.11 1.07 -16.27
CA SER A 50 23.11 1.24 -15.23
C SER A 50 22.64 2.24 -14.16
N ALA A 51 23.14 2.09 -12.93
CA ALA A 51 22.89 3.03 -11.85
C ALA A 51 23.40 4.45 -12.16
N GLU A 52 24.53 4.58 -12.87
CA GLU A 52 25.06 5.88 -13.31
C GLU A 52 24.08 6.62 -14.24
N ASN A 53 23.39 5.88 -15.11
CA ASN A 53 22.38 6.48 -15.99
C ASN A 53 21.13 6.91 -15.22
N VAL A 54 20.79 6.23 -14.12
CA VAL A 54 19.72 6.69 -13.22
C VAL A 54 20.09 8.08 -12.67
N GLU A 55 21.23 8.20 -12.00
CA GLU A 55 21.65 9.46 -11.35
C GLU A 55 21.68 10.65 -12.33
N LYS A 56 22.13 10.43 -13.57
CA LYS A 56 22.19 11.49 -14.59
C LYS A 56 20.82 12.00 -15.05
N HIS A 57 19.79 11.15 -15.00
CA HIS A 57 18.46 11.47 -15.56
C HIS A 57 17.38 11.69 -14.50
N THR A 58 17.71 11.49 -13.22
CA THR A 58 16.80 11.71 -12.09
C THR A 58 17.14 12.96 -11.27
N THR A 59 18.05 13.82 -11.74
CA THR A 59 18.49 15.03 -11.01
C THR A 59 17.37 16.00 -10.66
N ASN A 60 16.26 15.96 -11.41
CA ASN A 60 15.10 16.84 -11.23
C ASN A 60 13.97 16.17 -10.43
N LEU A 61 14.19 14.97 -9.89
CA LEU A 61 13.23 14.24 -9.09
C LEU A 61 13.55 14.42 -7.61
N ASP A 62 12.58 14.93 -6.85
CA ASP A 62 12.74 15.18 -5.41
C ASP A 62 12.83 13.88 -4.61
N TYR A 63 12.09 12.85 -5.03
CA TYR A 63 12.10 11.53 -4.39
C TYR A 63 11.68 10.45 -5.39
N TYR A 64 12.40 9.33 -5.39
CA TYR A 64 12.15 8.18 -6.23
C TYR A 64 12.78 6.93 -5.61
N ILE A 65 12.36 5.75 -6.07
CA ILE A 65 13.05 4.49 -5.78
C ILE A 65 13.53 3.84 -7.07
N VAL A 66 14.58 3.04 -6.94
CA VAL A 66 15.12 2.25 -8.03
C VAL A 66 14.80 0.79 -7.76
N ASP A 67 13.91 0.24 -8.57
CA ASP A 67 13.58 -1.17 -8.57
C ASP A 67 14.44 -1.91 -9.59
N LYS A 68 15.14 -2.96 -9.15
CA LYS A 68 16.06 -3.72 -10.01
C LYS A 68 15.32 -4.91 -10.60
N ASP A 69 14.84 -4.73 -11.84
CA ASP A 69 14.20 -5.78 -12.63
C ASP A 69 15.24 -6.40 -13.57
N ASN A 70 15.87 -7.49 -13.13
CA ASN A 70 16.94 -8.20 -13.84
C ASN A 70 18.17 -7.31 -14.11
N GLU A 71 18.44 -6.99 -15.38
CA GLU A 71 19.56 -6.12 -15.81
C GLU A 71 19.17 -4.64 -15.88
N TYR A 72 17.91 -4.31 -15.62
CA TYR A 72 17.38 -2.96 -15.74
C TYR A 72 17.09 -2.33 -14.38
N TYR A 73 17.35 -1.03 -14.31
CA TYR A 73 17.05 -0.15 -13.20
C TYR A 73 15.82 0.67 -13.54
N ARG A 74 14.71 0.41 -12.88
CA ARG A 74 13.44 1.12 -13.10
C ARG A 74 13.27 2.18 -12.03
N VAL A 75 12.98 3.40 -12.46
CA VAL A 75 12.78 4.53 -11.56
C VAL A 75 11.29 4.74 -11.35
N TYR A 76 10.82 4.50 -10.13
CA TYR A 76 9.43 4.77 -9.73
C TYR A 76 9.35 6.07 -8.95
N VAL A 77 8.38 6.90 -9.33
CA VAL A 77 8.17 8.24 -8.75
C VAL A 77 6.86 8.38 -8.00
N ALA A 78 5.92 7.46 -8.21
CA ALA A 78 4.66 7.38 -7.49
C ALA A 78 4.05 5.98 -7.57
N ILE A 79 3.22 5.63 -6.60
CA ILE A 79 2.57 4.32 -6.49
C ILE A 79 1.15 4.51 -5.95
N THR A 80 0.16 3.93 -6.62
CA THR A 80 -1.25 3.97 -6.19
C THR A 80 -1.92 2.62 -6.39
N HIS A 81 -2.87 2.25 -5.53
CA HIS A 81 -3.75 1.10 -5.78
C HIS A 81 -5.02 1.54 -6.53
N ASN A 82 -5.46 2.79 -6.36
CA ASN A 82 -6.62 3.34 -7.05
C ASN A 82 -6.28 3.79 -8.48
N LYS A 83 -6.93 3.16 -9.46
CA LYS A 83 -6.78 3.53 -10.87
C LYS A 83 -7.18 4.97 -11.17
N ASP A 84 -8.13 5.53 -10.43
CA ASP A 84 -8.60 6.91 -10.65
C ASP A 84 -7.53 7.95 -10.26
N ASN A 85 -6.65 7.61 -9.31
CA ASN A 85 -5.52 8.45 -8.91
C ASN A 85 -4.40 8.47 -9.96
N VAL A 86 -4.32 7.47 -10.84
CA VAL A 86 -3.23 7.32 -11.82
C VAL A 86 -3.11 8.55 -12.73
N GLU A 87 -4.22 9.05 -13.28
CA GLU A 87 -4.17 10.18 -14.21
C GLU A 87 -3.80 11.48 -13.48
N LYS A 88 -4.29 11.67 -12.25
CA LYS A 88 -3.92 12.81 -11.39
C LYS A 88 -2.42 12.82 -11.13
N LEU A 89 -1.87 11.70 -10.67
CA LEU A 89 -0.44 11.56 -10.41
C LEU A 89 0.38 11.74 -11.69
N LYS A 90 -0.05 11.15 -12.81
CA LYS A 90 0.63 11.30 -14.10
C LYS A 90 0.69 12.75 -14.57
N GLN A 91 -0.40 13.51 -14.42
CA GLN A 91 -0.44 14.93 -14.76
C GLN A 91 0.47 15.76 -13.86
N HIS A 92 0.50 15.47 -12.56
CA HIS A 92 1.39 16.11 -11.58
C HIS A 92 2.86 16.02 -11.98
N TYR A 93 3.35 14.82 -12.29
CA TYR A 93 4.77 14.65 -12.66
C TYR A 93 5.08 15.11 -14.09
N LYS A 94 4.11 15.03 -15.02
CA LYS A 94 4.26 15.59 -16.38
C LYS A 94 4.34 17.12 -16.38
N SER A 95 3.59 17.81 -15.53
CA SER A 95 3.66 19.28 -15.42
C SER A 95 5.05 19.75 -14.96
N LYS A 96 5.76 18.90 -14.20
CA LYS A 96 7.17 19.09 -13.81
C LYS A 96 8.19 18.71 -14.89
N GLY A 97 7.76 18.34 -16.09
CA GLY A 97 8.65 18.03 -17.22
C GLY A 97 9.17 16.59 -17.24
N ASN A 98 8.53 15.66 -16.52
CA ASN A 98 8.89 14.25 -16.53
C ASN A 98 7.97 13.45 -17.45
N ASP A 99 8.53 12.62 -18.32
CA ASP A 99 7.76 11.60 -19.03
C ASP A 99 7.46 10.43 -18.10
N ILE A 100 6.17 10.11 -17.95
CA ILE A 100 5.69 9.09 -17.01
C ILE A 100 4.93 7.98 -17.72
N TYR A 101 5.32 6.75 -17.40
CA TYR A 101 4.71 5.51 -17.83
C TYR A 101 4.04 4.81 -16.65
N VAL A 102 2.93 4.12 -16.88
CA VAL A 102 2.20 3.40 -15.83
C VAL A 102 2.42 1.90 -16.04
N ARG A 103 2.78 1.19 -14.97
CA ARG A 103 2.92 -0.27 -14.96
C ARG A 103 2.10 -0.86 -13.83
N GLU A 104 1.49 -2.02 -14.08
CA GLU A 104 0.84 -2.80 -13.03
C GLU A 104 1.86 -3.75 -12.38
N LEU A 105 1.86 -3.82 -11.06
CA LEU A 105 2.63 -4.80 -10.27
C LEU A 105 1.67 -5.58 -9.38
N ASP A 106 1.93 -6.88 -9.24
CA ASP A 106 1.22 -7.73 -8.28
C ASP A 106 1.97 -7.73 -6.94
N VAL A 107 1.33 -7.25 -5.89
CA VAL A 107 1.90 -7.20 -4.53
C VAL A 107 1.11 -8.11 -3.60
N LYS A 108 1.82 -8.85 -2.74
CA LYS A 108 1.23 -9.76 -1.73
C LYS A 108 1.27 -9.20 -0.31
N ASN A 109 2.11 -8.19 -0.06
CA ASN A 109 2.31 -7.67 1.29
C ASN A 109 1.06 -6.91 1.74
N LEU A 110 0.26 -7.54 2.60
CA LEU A 110 -1.01 -6.99 3.10
C LEU A 110 -0.82 -5.67 3.86
N GLU A 111 0.25 -5.55 4.65
CA GLU A 111 0.54 -4.32 5.38
C GLU A 111 0.74 -3.13 4.42
N PHE A 112 1.52 -3.34 3.35
CA PHE A 112 1.68 -2.33 2.32
C PHE A 112 0.37 -2.04 1.57
N LEU A 113 -0.41 -3.07 1.24
CA LEU A 113 -1.70 -2.93 0.54
C LEU A 113 -2.74 -2.16 1.35
N GLU A 114 -2.81 -2.38 2.66
CA GLU A 114 -3.68 -1.60 3.55
C GLU A 114 -3.21 -0.15 3.66
N LEU A 115 -1.89 0.05 3.76
CA LEU A 115 -1.27 1.36 3.84
C LEU A 115 -1.54 2.19 2.57
N ILE A 116 -1.29 1.63 1.39
CA ILE A 116 -1.49 2.36 0.13
C ILE A 116 -2.96 2.74 -0.09
N LYS A 117 -3.91 1.87 0.29
CA LYS A 117 -5.35 2.18 0.24
C LYS A 117 -5.71 3.38 1.12
N GLN A 118 -5.06 3.56 2.26
CA GLN A 118 -5.27 4.73 3.12
C GLN A 118 -4.69 6.00 2.48
N TYR A 119 -3.51 5.91 1.89
CA TYR A 119 -2.92 7.05 1.18
C TYR A 119 -3.69 7.44 -0.08
N ASP A 120 -4.31 6.47 -0.78
CA ASP A 120 -5.18 6.75 -1.93
C ASP A 120 -6.37 7.65 -1.57
N LEU A 121 -6.96 7.45 -0.39
CA LEU A 121 -8.04 8.32 0.11
C LEU A 121 -7.53 9.75 0.38
N LEU A 122 -6.30 9.90 0.85
CA LEU A 122 -5.69 11.22 1.04
C LEU A 122 -5.46 11.90 -0.31
N LEU A 123 -4.89 11.15 -1.27
CA LEU A 123 -4.61 11.62 -2.63
C LEU A 123 -5.86 12.16 -3.32
N GLU A 124 -7.02 11.53 -3.15
CA GLU A 124 -8.28 12.00 -3.76
C GLU A 124 -8.60 13.45 -3.39
N SER A 125 -8.39 13.82 -2.13
CA SER A 125 -8.68 15.15 -1.58
C SER A 125 -7.54 16.17 -1.67
N SER A 126 -6.34 15.72 -2.06
CA SER A 126 -5.11 16.54 -1.98
C SER A 126 -4.88 17.48 -3.16
N GLY A 127 -4.21 18.60 -2.88
CA GLY A 127 -3.65 19.50 -3.92
C GLY A 127 -2.21 19.13 -4.32
N ASP A 128 -1.68 19.78 -5.36
CA ASP A 128 -0.38 19.44 -5.98
C ASP A 128 0.79 19.32 -4.98
N ASN A 129 0.94 20.26 -4.03
CA ASN A 129 2.02 20.22 -3.04
C ASN A 129 1.92 19.05 -2.06
N GLU A 130 0.71 18.56 -1.79
CA GLU A 130 0.47 17.47 -0.83
C GLU A 130 0.73 16.11 -1.47
N ILE A 131 0.48 15.98 -2.79
CA ILE A 131 0.75 14.77 -3.57
C ILE A 131 2.18 14.29 -3.37
N GLU A 132 3.17 15.19 -3.45
CA GLU A 132 4.58 14.80 -3.30
C GLU A 132 4.93 14.26 -1.93
N GLN A 133 4.34 14.84 -0.87
CA GLN A 133 4.59 14.38 0.49
C GLN A 133 3.92 13.02 0.74
N ILE A 134 2.75 12.80 0.16
CA ILE A 134 2.05 11.51 0.20
C ILE A 134 2.86 10.45 -0.55
N GLU A 135 3.20 10.70 -1.81
CA GLU A 135 3.95 9.76 -2.65
C GLU A 135 5.33 9.46 -2.07
N LYS A 136 5.99 10.45 -1.46
CA LYS A 136 7.24 10.20 -0.74
C LYS A 136 7.06 9.17 0.38
N GLN A 137 6.00 9.27 1.17
CA GLN A 137 5.72 8.31 2.23
C GLN A 137 5.39 6.92 1.68
N VAL A 138 4.55 6.86 0.64
CA VAL A 138 4.18 5.59 -0.02
C VAL A 138 5.42 4.90 -0.57
N ILE A 139 6.28 5.62 -1.29
CA ILE A 139 7.52 5.09 -1.86
C ILE A 139 8.49 4.63 -0.77
N SER A 140 8.66 5.40 0.32
CA SER A 140 9.49 4.97 1.46
C SER A 140 8.97 3.65 2.05
N LYS A 141 7.65 3.49 2.16
CA LYS A 141 7.02 2.29 2.71
C LYS A 141 7.11 1.11 1.76
N TYR A 142 7.02 1.34 0.46
CA TYR A 142 7.26 0.32 -0.54
C TYR A 142 8.70 -0.20 -0.46
N GLU A 143 9.69 0.70 -0.38
CA GLU A 143 11.09 0.31 -0.24
C GLU A 143 11.34 -0.52 1.02
N GLU A 144 10.75 -0.11 2.15
CA GLU A 144 10.88 -0.80 3.44
C GLU A 144 10.24 -2.19 3.43
N LEU A 145 8.99 -2.31 2.96
CA LEU A 145 8.16 -3.50 3.13
C LEU A 145 8.22 -4.49 1.96
N ILE A 146 8.58 -4.01 0.77
CA ILE A 146 8.61 -4.81 -0.46
C ILE A 146 10.05 -5.05 -0.90
N THR A 147 10.86 -3.99 -1.04
CA THR A 147 12.20 -4.13 -1.63
C THR A 147 13.25 -4.61 -0.63
N ARG A 148 13.17 -4.18 0.64
CA ARG A 148 14.09 -4.60 1.72
C ARG A 148 13.53 -5.70 2.62
N GLY A 149 12.25 -6.02 2.48
CA GLY A 149 11.54 -7.04 3.25
C GLY A 149 11.63 -8.46 2.68
N GLU A 150 12.19 -8.61 1.47
CA GLU A 150 12.56 -9.90 0.84
C GLU A 150 14.04 -10.23 1.08
#